data_AF-A0A0U1DEL4-F1
#
_entry.id   AF-A0A0U1DEL4-F1
#
_cell.length_a   1.000
_cell.length_b   1.000
_cell.length_c   1.000
_cell.angle_alpha   90.00
_cell.angle_beta   90.00
_cell.angle_gamma   90.00
#
_symmetry.space_group_name_H-M   'P 1'
#
loop_
_entity.id
_entity.type
_entity.pdbx_description
1 polymer ?
#
loop_
_entity_poly.entity_id
_entity_poly.type
_entity_poly.pdbx_seq_one_letter_code
_entity_poly.pdbx_strand_id
1 'polypeptide(L)'
;MAEWLADRADVDLTDLAYTLARRRAHRPVRTAVLAEDRVSLIAGLREIADGEVPFEPAVAQDDRGPVWVFSGQGSQWAGMGAGLLASEPAFAAAIAEIDPLIARESGFSVTDAMTAPDVVTGIDRVQPTVFAVQIALAATCVRVAPNPVP
;
A
#
# COMPACT_ATOMS: atom_id res chain seq x y z
N MET A 1 -11.19 18.49 -14.61
CA MET A 1 -11.68 17.15 -14.22
C MET A 1 -12.71 17.26 -13.09
N ALA A 2 -12.40 17.97 -12.00
CA ALA A 2 -13.34 18.19 -10.89
C ALA A 2 -14.72 18.70 -11.35
N GLU A 3 -14.76 19.80 -12.11
CA GLU A 3 -16.02 20.35 -12.63
C GLU A 3 -16.77 19.37 -13.56
N TRP A 4 -16.03 18.69 -14.45
CA TRP A 4 -16.63 17.67 -15.32
C TRP A 4 -17.26 16.50 -14.55
N LEU A 5 -16.70 16.13 -13.39
CA LEU A 5 -17.25 15.11 -12.50
C LEU A 5 -18.43 15.60 -11.67
N ALA A 6 -18.45 16.89 -11.31
CA ALA A 6 -19.55 17.50 -10.57
C ALA A 6 -20.85 17.48 -11.40
N ASP A 7 -20.72 17.69 -12.71
CA ASP A 7 -21.86 17.70 -13.64
C ASP A 7 -22.29 16.30 -14.13
N ARG A 8 -21.57 15.23 -13.74
CA ARG A 8 -21.78 13.87 -14.25
C ARG A 8 -21.81 12.81 -13.16
N ALA A 9 -22.97 12.71 -12.51
CA ALA A 9 -23.23 11.71 -11.48
C ALA A 9 -23.29 10.26 -12.03
N ASP A 10 -23.50 10.09 -13.33
CA ASP A 10 -23.67 8.82 -14.04
C ASP A 10 -22.35 8.07 -14.32
N VAL A 11 -21.20 8.73 -14.18
CA VAL A 11 -19.88 8.13 -14.45
C VAL A 11 -19.47 7.18 -13.34
N ASP A 12 -19.25 5.91 -13.62
CA ASP A 12 -18.64 4.98 -12.66
C ASP A 12 -17.18 5.36 -12.36
N LEU A 13 -16.84 5.50 -11.08
CA LEU A 13 -15.52 5.97 -10.66
C LEU A 13 -14.43 4.91 -10.87
N THR A 14 -14.77 3.63 -10.83
CA THR A 14 -13.84 2.52 -11.07
C THR A 14 -13.44 2.49 -12.54
N ASP A 15 -14.42 2.61 -13.45
CA ASP A 15 -14.17 2.66 -14.89
C ASP A 15 -13.36 3.91 -15.28
N LEU A 16 -13.64 5.04 -14.64
CA LEU A 16 -12.87 6.26 -14.81
C LEU A 16 -11.41 6.06 -14.36
N ALA A 17 -11.19 5.56 -13.14
CA ALA A 17 -9.85 5.30 -12.61
C ALA A 17 -9.06 4.35 -13.52
N TYR A 18 -9.69 3.26 -13.95
CA TYR A 18 -9.10 2.31 -14.90
C TYR A 18 -8.71 2.99 -16.21
N THR A 19 -9.59 3.80 -16.79
CA THR A 19 -9.35 4.49 -18.06
C THR A 19 -8.20 5.49 -17.93
N LEU A 20 -8.15 6.27 -16.85
CA LEU A 20 -7.06 7.22 -16.58
C LEU A 20 -5.72 6.50 -16.37
N ALA A 21 -5.72 5.38 -15.64
CA ALA A 21 -4.51 4.63 -15.34
C ALA A 21 -3.97 3.80 -16.52
N ARG A 22 -4.85 3.28 -17.40
CA ARG A 22 -4.47 2.25 -18.39
C ARG A 22 -4.66 2.66 -19.85
N ARG A 23 -5.50 3.65 -20.15
CA ARG A 23 -5.85 4.03 -21.53
C ARG A 23 -5.28 5.38 -21.96
N ARG A 24 -4.62 6.10 -21.05
CA ARG A 24 -4.00 7.41 -21.33
C ARG A 24 -2.48 7.32 -21.33
N ALA A 25 -1.87 8.16 -22.17
CA ALA A 25 -0.42 8.33 -22.15
C ALA A 25 -0.03 9.04 -20.84
N HIS A 26 0.90 8.43 -20.12
CA HIS A 26 1.40 8.96 -18.87
C HIS A 26 2.51 10.00 -19.11
N ARG A 27 2.19 11.27 -18.88
CA ARG A 27 3.12 12.41 -19.09
C ARG A 27 4.18 12.51 -17.98
N PRO A 28 5.22 13.36 -18.11
CA PRO A 28 6.30 13.45 -17.12
C PRO A 28 5.81 13.85 -15.72
N VAL A 29 4.83 14.75 -15.65
CA VAL A 29 4.20 15.17 -14.40
C VAL A 29 2.92 14.36 -14.20
N ARG A 30 2.83 13.65 -13.07
CA ARG A 30 1.71 12.76 -12.74
C ARG A 30 1.32 12.98 -11.30
N THR A 31 0.03 12.89 -11.02
CA THR A 31 -0.53 12.96 -9.69
C THR A 31 -1.68 11.97 -9.59
N ALA A 32 -2.02 11.55 -8.37
CA ALA A 32 -3.09 10.61 -8.08
C ALA A 32 -3.91 11.12 -6.90
N VAL A 33 -5.22 10.85 -6.94
CA VAL A 33 -6.15 11.11 -5.83
C VAL A 33 -6.67 9.75 -5.36
N LEU A 34 -6.50 9.48 -4.07
CA LEU A 34 -7.15 8.36 -3.39
C LEU A 34 -8.48 8.88 -2.85
N ALA A 35 -9.58 8.26 -3.27
CA ALA A 35 -10.93 8.68 -2.90
C ALA A 35 -11.85 7.46 -2.82
N GLU A 36 -12.66 7.39 -1.78
CA GLU A 36 -13.66 6.33 -1.58
C GLU A 36 -14.99 6.67 -2.25
N ASP A 37 -15.22 7.95 -2.53
CA ASP A 37 -16.45 8.44 -3.13
C ASP A 37 -16.21 9.63 -4.08
N ARG A 38 -17.28 10.06 -4.76
CA ARG A 38 -17.23 11.18 -5.71
C ARG A 38 -16.89 12.50 -5.03
N VAL A 39 -17.38 12.71 -3.81
CA VAL A 39 -17.22 13.96 -3.08
C VAL A 39 -15.75 14.18 -2.74
N SER A 40 -15.12 13.16 -2.15
CA SER A 40 -13.69 13.12 -1.84
C SER A 40 -12.82 13.21 -3.10
N LEU A 41 -13.21 12.56 -4.20
CA LEU A 41 -12.51 12.66 -5.48
C LEU A 41 -12.52 14.10 -6.03
N ILE A 42 -13.68 14.76 -6.04
CA ILE A 42 -13.81 16.14 -6.52
C ILE A 42 -13.00 17.09 -5.64
N ALA A 43 -13.05 16.91 -4.31
CA ALA A 43 -12.27 17.71 -3.38
C ALA A 43 -10.76 17.58 -3.63
N GLY A 44 -10.22 16.36 -3.68
CA GLY A 44 -8.79 16.15 -3.93
C GLY A 44 -8.33 16.65 -5.30
N LEU A 45 -9.18 16.59 -6.32
CA LEU A 45 -8.88 17.16 -7.64
C LEU A 45 -8.84 18.70 -7.63
N ARG A 46 -9.65 19.36 -6.79
CA ARG A 46 -9.60 20.81 -6.61
C ARG A 46 -8.36 21.23 -5.82
N GLU A 47 -8.02 20.51 -4.76
CA GLU A 47 -6.78 20.74 -4.00
C GLU A 47 -5.53 20.67 -4.90
N ILE A 48 -5.49 19.70 -5.82
CA ILE A 48 -4.41 19.59 -6.81
C ILE A 48 -4.40 20.79 -7.78
N ALA A 49 -5.58 21.30 -8.17
CA ALA A 49 -5.69 22.41 -9.11
C ALA A 49 -5.35 23.76 -8.47
N ASP A 50 -5.69 23.94 -7.20
CA ASP A 50 -5.46 25.16 -6.41
C ASP A 50 -4.09 25.13 -5.71
N GLY A 51 -3.38 24.00 -5.74
CA GLY A 51 -2.07 23.84 -5.14
C GLY A 51 -1.00 24.64 -5.86
N GLU A 52 -0.32 25.52 -5.11
CA GLU A 52 0.79 26.35 -5.62
C GLU A 52 2.13 25.60 -5.71
N VAL A 53 2.21 24.40 -5.12
CA VAL A 53 3.45 23.59 -5.12
C VAL A 53 3.58 22.90 -6.48
N PRO A 54 4.65 23.16 -7.25
CA PRO A 54 4.89 22.47 -8.51
C PRO A 54 5.02 20.96 -8.28
N PHE A 55 4.30 20.18 -9.09
CA PHE A 55 4.52 18.75 -9.12
C PHE A 55 5.84 18.45 -9.83
N GLU A 56 6.76 17.82 -9.10
CA GLU A 56 8.01 17.36 -9.68
C GLU A 56 7.75 16.29 -10.76
N PRO A 57 8.54 16.27 -11.84
CA PRO A 57 8.49 15.18 -12.81
C PRO A 57 8.70 13.84 -12.11
N ALA A 58 7.95 12.82 -12.54
CA ALA A 58 8.22 11.45 -12.14
C ALA A 58 9.68 11.13 -12.44
N VAL A 59 10.40 10.62 -11.44
CA VAL A 59 11.80 10.21 -11.58
C VAL A 59 11.85 9.21 -12.73
N ALA A 60 12.70 9.50 -13.74
CA ALA A 60 12.93 8.58 -14.85
C ALA A 60 13.35 7.22 -14.30
N GLN A 61 12.86 6.14 -14.91
CA GLN A 61 13.38 4.82 -14.59
C GLN A 61 14.86 4.80 -14.98
N ASP A 62 15.71 4.73 -13.96
CA ASP A 62 17.10 4.35 -14.11
C ASP A 62 17.14 2.81 -14.25
N ASP A 63 18.05 2.31 -15.09
CA ASP A 63 18.25 0.89 -15.39
C ASP A 63 18.57 0.04 -14.13
N ARG A 64 18.83 0.67 -12.99
CA ARG A 64 19.17 0.02 -11.72
C ARG A 64 17.99 -0.68 -11.01
N GLY A 65 16.74 -0.40 -11.39
CA GLY A 65 15.56 -1.05 -10.80
C GLY A 65 15.33 -0.75 -9.30
N PRO A 66 14.19 -1.20 -8.73
CA PRO A 66 13.88 -0.98 -7.32
C PRO A 66 14.65 -1.93 -6.39
N VAL A 67 14.94 -1.47 -5.16
CA VAL A 67 15.52 -2.28 -4.08
C VAL A 67 14.55 -2.39 -2.91
N TRP A 68 14.54 -3.55 -2.25
CA TRP A 68 13.82 -3.73 -0.98
C TRP A 68 14.67 -3.21 0.18
N VAL A 69 14.06 -2.38 1.03
CA VAL A 69 14.68 -1.90 2.28
C VAL A 69 13.87 -2.42 3.45
N PHE A 70 14.52 -3.19 4.31
CA PHE A 70 13.93 -3.77 5.50
C PHE A 70 14.43 -3.01 6.73
N SER A 71 13.52 -2.38 7.47
CA SER A 71 13.78 -1.73 8.75
C SER A 71 14.14 -2.74 9.85
N GLY A 72 14.88 -2.27 10.85
CA GLY A 72 15.15 -3.02 12.08
C GLY A 72 14.08 -2.80 13.16
N GLN A 73 14.46 -3.16 14.39
CA GLN A 73 13.65 -2.97 15.59
C GLN A 73 13.34 -1.49 15.85
N GLY A 74 12.13 -1.20 16.35
CA GLY A 74 11.67 0.16 16.65
C GLY A 74 10.63 0.72 15.66
N SER A 75 10.32 -0.04 14.61
CA SER A 75 9.30 0.34 13.61
C SER A 75 7.89 -0.19 13.93
N GLN A 76 7.75 -1.01 14.98
CA GLN A 76 6.48 -1.61 15.38
C GLN A 76 5.53 -0.65 16.12
N TRP A 77 4.23 -0.82 15.90
CA TRP A 77 3.15 -0.10 16.56
C TRP A 77 1.93 -1.02 16.74
N ALA A 78 0.98 -0.63 17.59
CA ALA A 78 -0.19 -1.45 17.94
C ALA A 78 -1.12 -1.63 16.73
N GLY A 79 -1.50 -2.87 16.40
CA GLY A 79 -2.31 -3.16 15.22
C GLY A 79 -1.55 -3.10 13.89
N MET A 80 -0.21 -3.05 13.92
CA MET A 80 0.62 -3.05 12.71
C MET A 80 0.28 -4.26 11.82
N GLY A 81 -0.14 -3.97 10.58
CA GLY A 81 -0.50 -4.98 9.58
C GLY A 81 -1.87 -5.63 9.78
N ALA A 82 -2.61 -5.34 10.87
CA ALA A 82 -3.93 -5.92 11.11
C ALA A 82 -4.95 -5.57 10.01
N GLY A 83 -4.92 -4.32 9.53
CA GLY A 83 -5.78 -3.89 8.41
C GLY A 83 -5.50 -4.68 7.13
N LEU A 84 -4.22 -4.83 6.77
CA LEU A 84 -3.80 -5.61 5.59
C LEU A 84 -4.09 -7.10 5.75
N LEU A 85 -3.96 -7.63 6.96
CA LEU A 85 -4.34 -9.01 7.26
C LEU A 85 -5.83 -9.25 6.98
N ALA A 86 -6.68 -8.26 7.25
CA ALA A 86 -8.12 -8.34 7.00
C ALA A 86 -8.51 -8.07 5.53
N SER A 87 -7.81 -7.16 4.84
CA SER A 87 -8.22 -6.67 3.51
C SER A 87 -7.40 -7.19 2.33
N GLU A 88 -6.15 -7.61 2.53
CA GLU A 88 -5.22 -7.96 1.46
C GLU A 88 -4.89 -9.46 1.44
N PRO A 89 -5.47 -10.25 0.50
CA PRO A 89 -5.26 -11.70 0.47
C PRO A 89 -3.80 -12.12 0.28
N ALA A 90 -2.94 -11.26 -0.30
CA ALA A 90 -1.53 -11.57 -0.53
C ALA A 90 -0.76 -11.56 0.78
N PHE A 91 -1.03 -10.50 1.54
CA PHE A 91 -0.48 -10.27 2.86
C PHE A 91 -0.92 -11.38 3.81
N ALA A 92 -2.23 -11.68 3.83
CA ALA A 92 -2.79 -12.73 4.68
C ALA A 92 -2.21 -14.12 4.36
N ALA A 93 -2.05 -14.45 3.07
CA ALA A 93 -1.44 -15.73 2.66
C ALA A 93 0.03 -15.84 3.11
N ALA A 94 0.81 -14.76 2.96
CA ALA A 94 2.21 -14.74 3.40
C ALA A 94 2.34 -14.88 4.92
N ILE A 95 1.47 -14.20 5.70
CA ILE A 95 1.44 -14.36 7.16
C ILE A 95 1.06 -15.80 7.54
N ALA A 96 0.04 -16.38 6.90
CA ALA A 96 -0.38 -17.76 7.19
C ALA A 96 0.71 -18.82 6.90
N GLU A 97 1.63 -18.54 5.97
CA GLU A 97 2.78 -19.39 5.68
C GLU A 97 3.88 -19.26 6.76
N ILE A 98 4.14 -18.04 7.23
CA ILE A 98 5.22 -17.72 8.16
C ILE A 98 4.85 -18.02 9.62
N ASP A 99 3.59 -17.78 10.00
CA ASP A 99 3.10 -17.86 11.38
C ASP A 99 3.39 -19.22 12.06
N PRO A 100 3.14 -20.38 11.42
CA PRO A 100 3.47 -21.68 12.02
C PRO A 100 4.97 -21.88 12.25
N LEU A 101 5.83 -21.29 11.41
CA LEU A 101 7.29 -21.38 11.54
C LEU A 101 7.77 -20.57 12.75
N ILE A 102 7.25 -19.35 12.92
CA ILE A 102 7.58 -18.51 14.07
C ILE A 102 7.00 -19.11 15.36
N ALA A 103 5.77 -19.64 15.32
CA ALA A 103 5.19 -20.31 16.48
C ALA A 103 6.05 -21.47 16.97
N ARG A 104 6.64 -22.24 16.05
CA ARG A 104 7.56 -23.35 16.38
C ARG A 104 8.89 -22.87 16.97
N GLU A 105 9.48 -21.80 16.44
CA GLU A 105 10.83 -21.34 16.82
C GLU A 105 10.83 -20.34 17.98
N SER A 106 9.76 -19.57 18.16
CA SER A 106 9.66 -18.46 19.10
C SER A 106 8.50 -18.59 20.09
N GLY A 107 7.65 -19.62 19.96
CA GLY A 107 6.63 -19.96 20.95
C GLY A 107 5.41 -19.04 20.98
N PHE A 108 5.17 -18.23 19.94
CA PHE A 108 4.00 -17.36 19.85
C PHE A 108 3.48 -17.23 18.40
N SER A 109 2.18 -16.93 18.27
CA SER A 109 1.54 -16.58 17.00
C SER A 109 1.78 -15.11 16.68
N VAL A 110 2.35 -14.84 15.50
CA VAL A 110 2.47 -13.48 14.96
C VAL A 110 1.11 -12.94 14.58
N THR A 111 0.20 -13.79 14.09
CA THR A 111 -1.18 -13.38 13.79
C THR A 111 -1.86 -12.83 15.04
N ASP A 112 -1.70 -13.49 16.18
CA ASP A 112 -2.25 -13.04 17.47
C ASP A 112 -1.54 -11.76 17.95
N ALA A 113 -0.22 -11.67 17.77
CA ALA A 113 0.54 -10.48 18.14
C ALA A 113 0.17 -9.25 17.31
N MET A 114 -0.14 -9.41 16.03
CA MET A 114 -0.55 -8.33 15.13
C MET A 114 -1.98 -7.85 15.40
N THR A 115 -2.86 -8.75 15.82
CA THR A 115 -4.28 -8.45 16.08
C THR A 115 -4.57 -8.05 17.52
N ALA A 116 -3.58 -8.14 18.40
CA ALA A 116 -3.66 -7.64 19.77
C ALA A 116 -3.80 -6.11 19.82
N PRO A 117 -4.51 -5.57 20.84
CA PRO A 117 -4.66 -4.13 21.02
C PRO A 117 -3.38 -3.43 21.47
N ASP A 118 -2.47 -4.16 22.12
CA ASP A 118 -1.21 -3.63 22.64
C ASP A 118 -0.07 -3.79 21.62
N VAL A 119 0.92 -2.90 21.73
CA VAL A 119 2.16 -3.03 20.94
C VAL A 119 2.88 -4.31 21.34
N VAL A 120 3.35 -5.09 20.36
CA VAL A 120 4.21 -6.25 20.63
C VAL A 120 5.48 -5.79 21.38
N THR A 121 5.81 -6.49 22.46
CA THR A 121 6.98 -6.22 23.31
C THR A 121 7.85 -7.46 23.49
N GLY A 122 9.09 -7.28 23.93
CA GLY A 122 10.11 -8.33 24.00
C GLY A 122 10.82 -8.51 22.67
N ILE A 123 12.16 -8.47 22.67
CA ILE A 123 12.95 -8.51 21.43
C ILE A 123 12.72 -9.81 20.65
N ASP A 124 12.51 -10.89 21.37
CA ASP A 124 12.16 -12.24 20.95
C ASP A 124 10.81 -12.32 20.22
N ARG A 125 9.92 -11.36 20.44
CA ARG A 125 8.62 -11.27 19.75
C ARG A 125 8.54 -10.13 18.74
N VAL A 126 9.17 -9.00 19.05
CA VAL A 126 9.22 -7.84 18.17
C VAL A 126 9.95 -8.16 16.87
N GLN A 127 11.13 -8.79 16.93
CA GLN A 127 11.90 -9.09 15.71
C GLN A 127 11.17 -10.04 14.77
N PRO A 128 10.63 -11.20 15.22
CA PRO A 128 9.87 -12.07 14.32
C PRO A 128 8.60 -11.41 13.76
N THR A 129 7.92 -10.58 14.56
CA THR A 129 6.72 -9.84 14.09
C THR A 129 7.08 -8.83 13.00
N VAL A 130 8.11 -8.01 13.21
CA VAL A 130 8.58 -7.03 12.21
C VAL A 130 9.02 -7.75 10.93
N PHE A 131 9.78 -8.84 11.07
CA PHE A 131 10.20 -9.67 9.94
C PHE A 131 8.99 -10.18 9.14
N ALA A 132 8.02 -10.82 9.80
CA ALA A 132 6.85 -11.39 9.15
C ALA A 132 6.04 -10.32 8.40
N VAL A 133 5.82 -9.15 9.01
CA VAL A 133 5.11 -8.03 8.38
C VAL A 133 5.86 -7.55 7.14
N GLN A 134 7.18 -7.40 7.20
CA GLN A 134 7.94 -6.91 6.04
C GLN A 134 7.98 -7.91 4.89
N ILE A 135 8.07 -9.22 5.18
CA ILE A 135 7.97 -10.25 4.15
C ILE A 135 6.58 -10.25 3.51
N ALA A 136 5.52 -10.12 4.31
CA ALA A 136 4.15 -10.05 3.80
C ALA A 136 3.91 -8.78 2.96
N LEU A 137 4.51 -7.64 3.32
CA LEU A 137 4.49 -6.42 2.50
C LEU A 137 5.22 -6.64 1.16
N ALA A 138 6.43 -7.21 1.17
CA ALA A 138 7.18 -7.49 -0.04
C ALA A 138 6.40 -8.45 -0.97
N ALA A 139 5.82 -9.52 -0.43
CA ALA A 139 4.98 -10.45 -1.18
C ALA A 139 3.75 -9.76 -1.80
N THR A 140 3.11 -8.86 -1.06
CA THR A 140 1.97 -8.07 -1.55
C THR A 140 2.38 -7.18 -2.72
N CYS A 141 3.48 -6.45 -2.58
CA CYS A 141 3.97 -5.57 -3.63
C CYS A 141 4.40 -6.29 -4.90
N VAL A 142 5.05 -7.47 -4.78
CA VAL A 142 5.40 -8.29 -5.96
C VAL A 142 4.15 -8.68 -6.74
N ARG A 143 3.02 -8.91 -6.06
CA ARG A 143 1.75 -9.26 -6.72
C ARG A 143 1.03 -8.07 -7.37
N VAL A 144 1.20 -6.87 -6.83
CA VAL A 144 0.57 -5.64 -7.33
C VAL A 144 1.45 -4.93 -8.38
N ALA A 145 2.75 -5.20 -8.40
CA ALA A 145 3.66 -4.62 -9.37
C ALA A 145 3.22 -4.99 -10.80
N PRO A 146 3.07 -4.01 -11.71
CA PRO A 146 2.88 -4.32 -13.12
C PRO A 146 4.10 -5.09 -13.60
N ASN A 147 3.88 -6.17 -14.38
CA ASN A 147 4.97 -6.87 -15.07
C ASN A 147 5.91 -5.83 -15.70
N PRO A 148 7.23 -5.94 -15.53
CA PRO A 148 8.16 -5.10 -16.26
C PRO A 148 7.81 -5.27 -17.75
N VAL A 149 7.51 -4.14 -18.40
CA VAL A 149 7.26 -4.13 -19.84
C VAL A 149 8.56 -4.63 -20.49
N PRO A 150 8.51 -5.66 -21.35
CA PRO A 150 9.69 -6.19 -22.02
C PRO A 150 10.38 -5.15 -22.92
#